data_AF-A0A662YFN9-F1
#
_entry.id   AF-A0A662YFN9-F1
#
_cell.length_a   1.000
_cell.length_b   1.000
_cell.length_c   1.000
_cell.angle_alpha   90.00
_cell.angle_beta   90.00
_cell.angle_gamma   90.00
#
_symmetry.space_group_name_H-M   'P 1'
#
loop_
_entity.id
_entity.type
_entity.pdbx_description
1 polymer ?
#
loop_
_entity_poly.entity_id
_entity_poly.type
_entity_poly.pdbx_seq_one_letter_code
_entity_poly.pdbx_strand_id
1 'polypeptide(L)'
;MARTNNALMMSMGTVHMWGFSPSFDVCSAAESTSLSAVDAAGCEEKASTEPINVLLAGPGDVRHVLATIAHRRRWEPAMRHRPVHIYIYEKAIETLARDLLLLQVARDGELPLRQRCNTFLEIFGNARVQERTSAYIEEQAKLLVDFVYNERGPLAGLVDISHLKMRTHDDLIDTFRSWFQSVKFDGVADVNACR
;
A
#
# COMPACT_ATOMS: atom_id res chain seq x y z
N MET A 1 -31.03 16.53 18.91
CA MET A 1 -30.97 15.48 17.86
C MET A 1 -29.69 15.65 17.03
N ALA A 2 -28.53 15.25 17.55
CA ALA A 2 -27.23 15.41 16.87
C ALA A 2 -26.27 14.22 17.12
N ARG A 3 -26.80 13.03 17.41
CA ARG A 3 -26.02 11.83 17.77
C ARG A 3 -26.04 10.71 16.71
N THR A 4 -26.80 10.86 15.64
CA THR A 4 -27.07 9.76 14.70
C THR A 4 -26.01 9.63 13.60
N ASN A 5 -25.45 10.73 13.08
CA ASN A 5 -24.48 10.65 11.98
C ASN A 5 -23.13 10.04 12.41
N ASN A 6 -22.64 10.36 13.61
CA ASN A 6 -21.36 9.82 14.10
C ASN A 6 -21.44 8.32 14.43
N ALA A 7 -22.58 7.86 14.97
CA ALA A 7 -22.77 6.45 15.30
C ALA A 7 -22.91 5.58 14.04
N LEU A 8 -23.59 6.07 13.00
CA LEU A 8 -23.72 5.36 11.72
C LEU A 8 -22.37 5.27 10.99
N MET A 9 -21.58 6.34 10.99
CA MET A 9 -20.26 6.37 10.37
C MET A 9 -19.26 5.46 11.11
N MET A 10 -19.37 5.34 12.43
CA MET A 10 -18.59 4.36 13.21
C MET A 10 -19.11 2.92 13.08
N SER A 11 -20.43 2.72 12.85
CA SER A 11 -21.02 1.38 12.71
C SER A 11 -20.81 0.76 11.33
N MET A 12 -20.55 1.56 10.30
CA MET A 12 -20.16 1.06 8.97
C MET A 12 -18.76 0.47 8.96
N GLY A 13 -17.99 0.65 10.04
CA GLY A 13 -16.54 0.52 10.02
C GLY A 13 -15.93 1.61 9.14
N THR A 14 -14.79 2.16 9.52
CA THR A 14 -13.95 2.87 8.56
C THR A 14 -13.40 1.84 7.58
N VAL A 15 -14.23 1.40 6.64
CA VAL A 15 -13.75 0.76 5.43
C VAL A 15 -13.04 1.88 4.69
N HIS A 16 -11.73 2.03 4.93
CA HIS A 16 -10.88 3.03 4.28
C HIS A 16 -10.69 2.74 2.78
N MET A 17 -11.68 2.12 2.15
CA MET A 17 -11.66 1.82 0.73
C MET A 17 -11.99 3.12 0.01
N TRP A 18 -11.00 3.66 -0.70
CA TRP A 18 -11.11 4.85 -1.54
C TRP A 18 -11.22 6.15 -0.74
N GLY A 19 -10.46 6.27 0.36
CA GLY A 19 -10.20 7.50 1.11
C GLY A 19 -10.56 8.82 0.40
N PHE A 20 -11.28 9.69 1.11
CA PHE A 20 -11.95 10.85 0.52
C PHE A 20 -11.04 12.03 0.15
N SER A 21 -9.72 11.82 0.13
CA SER A 21 -8.72 12.83 -0.15
C SER A 21 -7.87 12.47 -1.38
N PRO A 22 -7.44 13.46 -2.17
CA PRO A 22 -6.43 13.26 -3.20
C PRO A 22 -5.17 12.61 -2.63
N SER A 23 -4.47 11.83 -3.45
CA SER A 23 -3.11 11.41 -3.14
C SER A 23 -2.17 12.63 -3.20
N PHE A 24 -1.17 12.64 -2.34
CA PHE A 24 -0.18 13.70 -2.27
C PHE A 24 1.18 13.10 -1.93
N ASP A 25 2.22 13.86 -2.27
CA ASP A 25 3.59 13.53 -1.89
C ASP A 25 3.81 13.85 -0.42
N VAL A 26 4.08 12.82 0.38
CA VAL A 26 4.20 12.96 1.84
C VAL A 26 5.49 13.67 2.25
N CYS A 27 6.46 13.81 1.33
CA CYS A 27 7.70 14.53 1.56
C CYS A 27 7.64 16.00 1.10
N SER A 28 6.55 16.45 0.44
CA SER A 28 6.40 17.84 -0.01
C SER A 28 6.49 18.87 1.14
N ALA A 29 6.02 18.52 2.34
CA ALA A 29 6.17 19.36 3.53
C ALA A 29 7.60 19.41 4.08
N ALA A 30 8.42 18.40 3.79
CA ALA A 30 9.83 18.44 4.15
C ALA A 30 10.60 19.41 3.25
N GLU A 31 10.18 19.59 1.98
CA GLU A 31 10.80 20.53 1.03
C GLU A 31 10.67 21.97 1.53
N SER A 32 9.46 22.36 1.99
CA SER A 32 9.21 23.69 2.55
C SER A 32 9.99 23.94 3.85
N THR A 33 10.19 22.91 4.66
CA THR A 33 10.95 23.02 5.91
C THR A 33 12.45 23.15 5.64
N SER A 34 13.00 22.41 4.66
CA SER A 34 14.41 22.59 4.26
C SER A 34 14.66 24.00 3.72
N LEU A 35 13.75 24.55 2.91
CA LEU A 35 13.84 25.92 2.40
C LEU A 35 13.85 26.98 3.53
N SER A 36 13.09 26.76 4.61
CA SER A 36 13.10 27.68 5.75
C SER A 36 14.37 27.63 6.61
N ALA A 37 15.15 26.55 6.53
CA ALA A 37 16.40 26.41 7.26
C ALA A 37 17.62 26.99 6.50
N VAL A 38 17.57 27.05 5.16
CA VAL A 38 18.66 27.62 4.34
C VAL A 38 18.73 29.15 4.39
N ASP A 39 17.63 29.84 4.73
CA ASP A 39 17.64 31.32 4.88
C ASP A 39 18.48 31.82 6.09
N ALA A 40 18.92 30.92 6.97
CA ALA A 40 19.70 31.26 8.16
C ALA A 40 21.22 31.00 8.04
N ALA A 41 21.69 30.29 7.01
CA ALA A 41 23.11 29.92 6.89
C ALA A 41 23.57 29.84 5.43
N GLY A 42 24.26 30.88 4.97
CA GLY A 42 24.89 30.95 3.64
C GLY A 42 26.11 30.02 3.52
N CYS A 43 25.87 28.71 3.44
CA CYS A 43 26.89 27.71 3.14
C CYS A 43 26.38 26.72 2.10
N GLU A 44 27.27 26.34 1.18
CA GLU A 44 27.02 25.45 0.03
C GLU A 44 26.18 24.20 0.37
N GLU A 45 25.20 23.89 -0.48
CA GLU A 45 24.25 22.76 -0.38
C GLU A 45 24.98 21.40 -0.23
N LYS A 46 25.36 21.03 0.99
CA LYS A 46 25.59 19.62 1.31
C LYS A 46 24.22 18.97 1.47
N ALA A 47 23.80 18.23 0.45
CA ALA A 47 22.63 17.35 0.52
C ALA A 47 22.75 16.46 1.77
N SER A 48 21.87 16.67 2.75
CA SER A 48 21.89 15.90 4.00
C SER A 48 21.70 14.41 3.69
N THR A 49 22.62 13.56 4.13
CA THR A 49 22.52 12.10 3.94
C THR A 49 21.55 11.43 4.91
N GLU A 50 21.01 12.18 5.88
CA GLU A 50 20.10 11.64 6.88
C GLU A 50 18.75 11.26 6.24
N PRO A 51 18.21 10.07 6.58
CA PRO A 51 16.96 9.58 6.03
C PRO A 51 15.78 10.45 6.48
N ILE A 52 14.84 10.70 5.56
CA ILE A 52 13.53 11.28 5.89
C ILE A 52 12.62 10.15 6.35
N ASN A 53 12.16 10.21 7.59
CA ASN A 53 11.25 9.24 8.17
C ASN A 53 9.82 9.79 8.18
N VAL A 54 8.88 9.09 7.55
CA VAL A 54 7.47 9.49 7.49
C VAL A 54 6.58 8.36 8.00
N LEU A 55 5.65 8.66 8.90
CA LEU A 55 4.64 7.71 9.37
C LEU A 55 3.28 8.02 8.75
N LEU A 56 2.71 7.03 8.07
CA LEU A 56 1.33 7.03 7.59
C LEU A 56 0.49 6.14 8.51
N ALA A 57 -0.35 6.75 9.33
CA ALA A 57 -1.23 6.05 10.27
C ALA A 57 -2.63 5.86 9.66
N GLY A 58 -2.96 4.62 9.30
CA GLY A 58 -4.22 4.22 8.67
C GLY A 58 -4.48 4.91 7.33
N PRO A 59 -3.52 4.94 6.37
CA PRO A 59 -3.77 5.52 5.06
C PRO A 59 -4.89 4.81 4.28
N GLY A 60 -5.15 3.54 4.58
CA GLY A 60 -6.22 2.73 3.98
C GLY A 60 -5.89 2.14 2.61
N ASP A 61 -4.89 2.72 1.94
CA ASP A 61 -4.26 2.19 0.73
C ASP A 61 -2.90 2.87 0.43
N VAL A 62 -2.24 2.38 -0.62
CA VAL A 62 -0.89 2.76 -1.04
C VAL A 62 -0.80 4.05 -1.86
N ARG A 63 -1.89 4.82 -2.04
CA ARG A 63 -1.90 5.98 -2.97
C ARG A 63 -0.84 7.02 -2.65
N HIS A 64 -0.59 7.27 -1.36
CA HIS A 64 0.34 8.30 -0.90
C HIS A 64 1.79 7.85 -1.13
N VAL A 65 2.05 6.55 -0.95
CA VAL A 65 3.34 5.92 -1.27
C VAL A 65 3.63 6.04 -2.76
N LEU A 66 2.68 5.63 -3.61
CA LEU A 66 2.84 5.70 -5.06
C LEU A 66 2.97 7.15 -5.57
N ALA A 67 2.19 8.08 -5.02
CA ALA A 67 2.31 9.50 -5.33
C ALA A 67 3.72 9.99 -4.99
N THR A 68 4.22 9.73 -3.79
CA THR A 68 5.56 10.13 -3.34
C THR A 68 6.65 9.57 -4.26
N ILE A 69 6.58 8.27 -4.61
CA ILE A 69 7.53 7.64 -5.55
C ILE A 69 7.48 8.32 -6.92
N ALA A 70 6.28 8.62 -7.44
CA ALA A 70 6.11 9.27 -8.74
C ALA A 70 6.55 10.74 -8.75
N HIS A 71 6.49 11.42 -7.60
CA HIS A 71 6.93 12.81 -7.45
C HIS A 71 8.44 12.92 -7.19
N ARG A 72 9.11 11.85 -6.74
CA ARG A 72 10.54 11.82 -6.40
C ARG A 72 11.50 12.47 -7.40
N ARG A 73 11.24 12.35 -8.71
CA ARG A 73 12.10 12.97 -9.75
C ARG A 73 11.96 14.50 -9.82
N ARG A 74 10.84 15.04 -9.34
CA ARG A 74 10.54 16.48 -9.31
C ARG A 74 11.12 17.19 -8.09
N TRP A 75 11.62 16.45 -7.09
CA TRP A 75 12.23 17.02 -5.90
C TRP A 75 13.48 17.84 -6.22
N GLU A 76 13.75 18.79 -5.35
CA GLU A 76 14.98 19.58 -5.34
C GLU A 76 16.21 18.66 -5.31
N PRO A 77 17.33 19.03 -5.97
CA PRO A 77 18.53 18.20 -6.03
C PRO A 77 19.04 17.76 -4.65
N ALA A 78 18.99 18.66 -3.66
CA ALA A 78 19.41 18.39 -2.28
C ALA A 78 18.57 17.31 -1.59
N MET A 79 17.29 17.15 -1.97
CA MET A 79 16.40 16.12 -1.41
C MET A 79 16.36 14.83 -2.24
N ARG A 80 16.57 14.94 -3.57
CA ARG A 80 16.40 13.83 -4.52
C ARG A 80 17.20 12.58 -4.17
N HIS A 81 18.38 12.74 -3.58
CA HIS A 81 19.27 11.62 -3.23
C HIS A 81 19.14 11.15 -1.77
N ARG A 82 18.31 11.82 -0.95
CA ARG A 82 18.14 11.46 0.46
C ARG A 82 17.32 10.19 0.62
N PRO A 83 17.74 9.21 1.44
CA PRO A 83 16.91 8.04 1.70
C PRO A 83 15.57 8.44 2.31
N VAL A 84 14.48 7.74 1.97
CA VAL A 84 13.14 8.00 2.50
C VAL A 84 12.57 6.70 3.01
N HIS A 85 12.18 6.71 4.28
CA HIS A 85 11.62 5.57 4.99
C HIS A 85 10.16 5.91 5.30
N ILE A 86 9.23 5.23 4.63
CA ILE A 86 7.79 5.40 4.85
C ILE A 86 7.31 4.23 5.71
N TYR A 87 6.94 4.54 6.94
CA TYR A 87 6.32 3.62 7.88
C TYR A 87 4.81 3.64 7.67
N ILE A 88 4.21 2.46 7.46
CA ILE A 88 2.77 2.33 7.28
C ILE A 88 2.21 1.57 8.48
N TYR A 89 1.24 2.17 9.16
CA TYR A 89 0.50 1.52 10.22
C TYR A 89 -0.93 1.26 9.75
N GLU A 90 -1.28 0.00 9.60
CA GLU A 90 -2.65 -0.43 9.31
C GLU A 90 -3.22 -1.22 10.47
N LYS A 91 -4.49 -0.96 10.81
CA LYS A 91 -5.18 -1.66 11.89
C LYS A 91 -5.72 -3.02 11.44
N ALA A 92 -6.26 -3.07 10.21
CA ALA A 92 -6.86 -4.25 9.63
C ALA A 92 -5.81 -5.02 8.82
N ILE A 93 -5.69 -6.32 9.06
CA ILE A 93 -4.68 -7.15 8.40
C ILE A 93 -4.95 -7.26 6.90
N GLU A 94 -6.22 -7.27 6.52
CA GLU A 94 -6.70 -7.33 5.14
C GLU A 94 -6.29 -6.08 4.36
N THR A 95 -6.26 -4.92 5.02
CA THR A 95 -5.76 -3.68 4.41
C THR A 95 -4.26 -3.76 4.18
N LEU A 96 -3.49 -4.16 5.21
CA LEU A 96 -2.04 -4.31 5.09
C LEU A 96 -1.65 -5.34 4.01
N ALA A 97 -2.32 -6.48 3.97
CA ALA A 97 -2.13 -7.50 2.96
C ALA A 97 -2.39 -6.93 1.55
N ARG A 98 -3.49 -6.19 1.39
CA ARG A 98 -3.85 -5.57 0.10
C ARG A 98 -2.85 -4.48 -0.30
N ASP A 99 -2.29 -3.74 0.65
CA ASP A 99 -1.24 -2.77 0.37
C ASP A 99 0.02 -3.43 -0.21
N LEU A 100 0.45 -4.54 0.40
CA LEU A 100 1.58 -5.33 -0.10
C LEU A 100 1.31 -5.86 -1.52
N LEU A 101 0.11 -6.40 -1.75
CA LEU A 101 -0.32 -6.83 -3.09
C LEU A 101 -0.27 -5.68 -4.09
N LEU A 102 -0.89 -4.54 -3.79
CA LEU A 102 -0.94 -3.39 -4.69
C LEU A 102 0.46 -2.83 -5.00
N LEU A 103 1.37 -2.78 -4.03
CA LEU A 103 2.77 -2.40 -4.25
C LEU A 103 3.47 -3.40 -5.18
N GLN A 104 3.26 -4.70 -4.97
CA GLN A 104 3.85 -5.75 -5.82
C GLN A 104 3.33 -5.64 -7.27
N VAL A 105 2.01 -5.47 -7.46
CA VAL A 105 1.41 -5.26 -8.79
C VAL A 105 1.92 -3.99 -9.45
N ALA A 106 2.03 -2.88 -8.71
CA ALA A 106 2.56 -1.62 -9.26
C ALA A 106 4.01 -1.76 -9.74
N ARG A 107 4.79 -2.66 -9.14
CA ARG A 107 6.19 -2.90 -9.46
C ARG A 107 6.40 -3.98 -10.54
N ASP A 108 5.41 -4.84 -10.78
CA ASP A 108 5.51 -5.97 -11.70
C ASP A 108 5.95 -5.54 -13.10
N GLY A 109 7.22 -5.81 -13.46
CA GLY A 109 7.81 -5.42 -14.74
C GLY A 109 7.40 -6.31 -15.91
N GLU A 110 6.85 -7.49 -15.63
CA GLU A 110 6.49 -8.49 -16.65
C GLU A 110 5.20 -8.10 -17.38
N LEU A 111 4.31 -7.37 -16.69
CA LEU A 111 3.08 -6.85 -17.28
C LEU A 111 3.32 -5.56 -18.07
N PRO A 112 2.82 -5.46 -19.32
CA PRO A 112 2.80 -4.20 -20.06
C PRO A 112 2.09 -3.11 -19.24
N LEU A 113 2.61 -1.87 -19.28
CA LEU A 113 2.15 -0.76 -18.43
C LEU A 113 0.62 -0.62 -18.37
N ARG A 114 -0.07 -0.66 -19.52
CA ARG A 114 -1.53 -0.53 -19.59
C ARG A 114 -2.25 -1.69 -18.91
N GLN A 115 -1.78 -2.92 -19.11
CA GLN A 115 -2.34 -4.11 -18.48
C GLN A 115 -2.11 -4.09 -16.97
N ARG A 116 -0.92 -3.68 -16.53
CA ARG A 116 -0.58 -3.50 -15.12
C ARG A 116 -1.48 -2.46 -14.45
N CYS A 117 -1.69 -1.30 -15.07
CA CYS A 117 -2.61 -0.28 -14.56
C CYS A 117 -4.04 -0.79 -14.44
N ASN A 118 -4.54 -1.51 -15.45
CA ASN A 118 -5.89 -2.08 -15.40
C ASN A 118 -6.03 -3.12 -14.28
N THR A 119 -5.03 -4.01 -14.14
CA THR A 119 -4.97 -5.03 -13.09
C THR A 119 -4.92 -4.38 -11.71
N PHE A 120 -4.07 -3.36 -11.55
CA PHE A 120 -3.99 -2.57 -10.33
C PHE A 120 -5.34 -1.93 -9.97
N LEU A 121 -6.01 -1.28 -10.93
CA LEU A 121 -7.30 -0.62 -10.69
C LEU A 121 -8.42 -1.61 -10.39
N GLU A 122 -8.40 -2.79 -11.01
CA GLU A 122 -9.36 -3.86 -10.74
C GLU A 122 -9.23 -4.36 -9.29
N ILE A 123 -7.99 -4.63 -8.85
CA ILE A 123 -7.68 -5.02 -7.46
C ILE A 123 -7.99 -3.88 -6.49
N PHE A 124 -7.53 -2.66 -6.79
CA PHE A 124 -7.73 -1.48 -5.95
C PHE A 124 -9.22 -1.15 -5.75
N GLY A 125 -9.99 -1.24 -6.83
CA GLY A 125 -11.41 -0.98 -6.82
C GLY A 125 -12.23 -2.02 -6.07
N ASN A 126 -11.68 -3.22 -5.81
CA ASN A 126 -12.46 -4.37 -5.32
C ASN A 126 -13.76 -4.60 -6.12
N ALA A 127 -13.75 -4.19 -7.39
CA ALA A 127 -14.79 -4.54 -8.34
C ALA A 127 -14.64 -6.03 -8.66
N ARG A 128 -15.74 -6.73 -8.99
CA ARG A 128 -15.75 -8.15 -9.36
C ARG A 128 -14.48 -8.53 -10.13
N VAL A 129 -13.57 -9.19 -9.43
CA VAL A 129 -12.26 -9.58 -9.96
C VAL A 129 -12.52 -10.64 -11.02
N GLN A 130 -12.02 -10.41 -12.24
CA GLN A 130 -12.13 -11.36 -13.33
C GLN A 130 -11.30 -12.60 -13.00
N GLU A 131 -11.68 -13.75 -13.56
CA GLU A 131 -10.98 -15.01 -13.33
C GLU A 131 -9.48 -14.91 -13.62
N ARG A 132 -9.10 -14.23 -14.71
CA ARG A 132 -7.68 -13.97 -15.04
C ARG A 132 -6.94 -13.18 -13.95
N THR A 133 -7.62 -12.21 -13.34
CA THR A 133 -7.04 -11.34 -12.32
C THR A 133 -6.98 -12.10 -11.00
N SER A 134 -7.96 -12.95 -10.71
CA SER A 134 -7.93 -13.84 -9.55
C SER A 134 -6.78 -14.85 -9.64
N ALA A 135 -6.54 -15.46 -10.81
CA ALA A 135 -5.38 -16.33 -11.02
C ALA A 135 -4.07 -15.57 -10.82
N TYR A 136 -3.98 -14.35 -11.34
CA TYR A 136 -2.82 -13.48 -11.11
C TYR A 136 -2.63 -13.14 -9.62
N ILE A 137 -3.69 -12.76 -8.90
CA ILE A 137 -3.63 -12.48 -7.45
C ILE A 137 -3.13 -13.71 -6.70
N GLU A 138 -3.58 -14.91 -7.04
CA GLU A 138 -3.09 -16.15 -6.41
C GLU A 138 -1.57 -16.31 -6.59
N GLU A 139 -1.06 -16.10 -7.81
CA GLU A 139 0.39 -16.16 -8.06
C GLU A 139 1.16 -15.10 -7.27
N GLN A 140 0.64 -13.86 -7.23
CA GLN A 140 1.23 -12.81 -6.40
C GLN A 140 1.17 -13.13 -4.90
N ALA A 141 0.09 -13.75 -4.43
CA ALA A 141 -0.11 -14.16 -3.04
C ALA A 141 0.89 -15.24 -2.62
N LYS A 142 1.18 -16.22 -3.49
CA LYS A 142 2.24 -17.22 -3.26
C LYS A 142 3.60 -16.57 -3.06
N LEU A 143 3.94 -15.56 -3.87
CA LEU A 143 5.18 -14.79 -3.72
C LEU A 143 5.19 -13.97 -2.41
N LEU A 144 4.06 -13.40 -2.01
CA LEU A 144 3.94 -12.67 -0.74
C LEU A 144 4.06 -13.59 0.47
N VAL A 145 3.55 -14.83 0.39
CA VAL A 145 3.77 -15.85 1.43
C VAL A 145 5.26 -16.17 1.55
N ASP A 146 5.96 -16.39 0.43
CA ASP A 146 7.42 -16.62 0.44
C ASP A 146 8.19 -15.40 0.96
N PHE A 147 7.74 -14.19 0.64
CA PHE A 147 8.28 -12.95 1.18
C PHE A 147 8.18 -12.88 2.70
N VAL A 148 7.01 -13.19 3.28
CA VAL A 148 6.83 -13.15 4.74
C VAL A 148 7.70 -14.20 5.44
N TYR A 149 7.84 -15.40 4.89
CA TYR A 149 8.64 -16.46 5.51
C TYR A 149 10.15 -16.28 5.34
N ASN A 150 10.58 -15.90 4.13
CA ASN A 150 11.98 -16.02 3.70
C ASN A 150 12.60 -14.69 3.25
N GLU A 151 11.85 -13.57 3.30
CA GLU A 151 12.26 -12.25 2.81
C GLU A 151 12.71 -12.27 1.34
N ARG A 152 12.03 -13.10 0.52
CA ARG A 152 12.32 -13.26 -0.92
C ARG A 152 11.22 -12.66 -1.80
N GLY A 153 11.54 -12.46 -3.07
CA GLY A 153 10.59 -11.99 -4.07
C GLY A 153 10.65 -10.48 -4.34
N PRO A 154 9.66 -9.93 -5.06
CA PRO A 154 9.75 -8.58 -5.63
C PRO A 154 9.80 -7.44 -4.61
N LEU A 155 9.31 -7.66 -3.39
CA LEU A 155 9.30 -6.67 -2.31
C LEU A 155 10.54 -6.76 -1.40
N ALA A 156 11.38 -7.79 -1.56
CA ALA A 156 12.59 -7.97 -0.77
C ALA A 156 13.53 -6.76 -0.90
N GLY A 157 13.98 -6.22 0.23
CA GLY A 157 14.83 -5.02 0.28
C GLY A 157 14.12 -3.69 -0.02
N LEU A 158 12.83 -3.72 -0.39
CA LEU A 158 11.99 -2.52 -0.57
C LEU A 158 11.01 -2.32 0.59
N VAL A 159 10.50 -3.43 1.15
CA VAL A 159 9.58 -3.45 2.27
C VAL A 159 10.23 -4.17 3.45
N ASP A 160 10.14 -3.55 4.62
CA ASP A 160 10.59 -4.12 5.88
C ASP A 160 9.37 -4.42 6.78
N ILE A 161 9.26 -5.68 7.21
CA ILE A 161 8.19 -6.18 8.08
C ILE A 161 8.69 -6.54 9.49
N SER A 162 9.95 -6.22 9.81
CA SER A 162 10.59 -6.54 11.11
C SER A 162 9.89 -5.90 12.31
N HIS A 163 9.17 -4.79 12.10
CA HIS A 163 8.38 -4.12 13.12
C HIS A 163 7.03 -4.81 13.42
N LEU A 164 6.61 -5.78 12.61
CA LEU A 164 5.38 -6.54 12.84
C LEU A 164 5.63 -7.66 13.86
N LYS A 165 4.64 -7.93 14.70
CA LYS A 165 4.67 -9.07 15.63
C LYS A 165 4.54 -10.37 14.85
N MET A 166 5.17 -11.46 15.29
CA MET A 166 5.07 -12.77 14.64
C MET A 166 3.64 -13.22 14.34
N ARG A 167 2.70 -12.99 15.27
CA ARG A 167 1.28 -13.28 15.03
C ARG A 167 0.71 -12.56 13.81
N THR A 168 1.13 -11.32 13.57
CA THR A 168 0.70 -10.54 12.41
C THR A 168 1.26 -11.11 11.11
N HIS A 169 2.42 -11.77 11.14
CA HIS A 169 2.94 -12.50 9.99
C HIS A 169 2.04 -13.70 9.65
N ASP A 170 1.64 -14.47 10.67
CA ASP A 170 0.68 -15.58 10.48
C ASP A 170 -0.66 -15.08 9.92
N ASP A 171 -1.20 -13.99 10.48
CA ASP A 171 -2.45 -13.38 10.01
C ASP A 171 -2.33 -12.89 8.55
N LEU A 172 -1.17 -12.34 8.13
CA LEU A 172 -0.88 -11.99 6.73
C LEU A 172 -0.90 -13.23 5.83
N ILE A 173 -0.22 -14.29 6.23
CA ILE A 173 -0.11 -15.54 5.46
C ILE A 173 -1.50 -16.16 5.26
N ASP A 174 -2.32 -16.20 6.31
CA ASP A 174 -3.68 -16.71 6.23
C ASP A 174 -4.54 -15.84 5.30
N THR A 175 -4.37 -14.52 5.35
CA THR A 175 -5.03 -13.59 4.42
C THR A 175 -4.61 -13.86 2.98
N PHE A 176 -3.32 -14.04 2.69
CA PHE A 176 -2.84 -14.34 1.33
C PHE A 176 -3.37 -15.68 0.80
N ARG A 177 -3.37 -16.71 1.64
CA ARG A 177 -3.92 -18.04 1.29
C ARG A 177 -5.41 -17.99 1.00
N SER A 178 -6.16 -17.10 1.65
CA SER A 178 -7.58 -16.91 1.40
C SER A 178 -7.88 -16.42 -0.03
N TRP A 179 -6.88 -15.87 -0.74
CA TRP A 179 -7.03 -15.41 -2.12
C TRP A 179 -6.79 -16.49 -3.17
N PHE A 180 -6.46 -17.71 -2.76
CA PHE A 180 -6.26 -18.83 -3.69
C PHE A 180 -7.60 -19.24 -4.30
N GLN A 181 -7.62 -19.53 -5.60
CA GLN A 181 -8.83 -19.90 -6.34
C GLN A 181 -9.51 -21.18 -5.82
N SER A 182 -8.73 -22.04 -5.15
CA SER A 182 -9.25 -23.25 -4.48
C SER A 182 -10.14 -22.93 -3.28
N VAL A 183 -9.99 -21.75 -2.67
CA VAL A 183 -10.80 -21.30 -1.53
C VAL A 183 -12.12 -20.76 -2.07
N LYS A 184 -13.22 -21.43 -1.73
CA LYS A 184 -14.56 -20.95 -2.08
C LYS A 184 -14.88 -19.72 -1.24
N PHE A 185 -15.33 -18.66 -1.90
CA PHE A 185 -15.81 -17.46 -1.20
C PHE A 185 -17.23 -17.72 -0.69
N ASP A 186 -17.43 -17.68 0.63
CA ASP A 186 -18.73 -17.97 1.29
C ASP A 186 -19.86 -16.97 0.95
N GLY A 187 -19.59 -15.98 0.09
CA GLY A 187 -20.57 -14.97 -0.37
C GLY A 187 -21.28 -15.28 -1.69
N VAL A 188 -20.93 -16.37 -2.38
CA VAL A 188 -21.71 -16.81 -3.55
C VAL A 188 -22.82 -17.73 -3.04
N ALA A 189 -24.02 -17.17 -2.88
CA ALA A 189 -25.22 -17.99 -2.86
C ALA A 189 -25.15 -18.91 -4.08
N ASP A 190 -25.10 -20.20 -3.83
CA ASP A 190 -24.99 -21.23 -4.86
C ASP A 190 -26.11 -21.02 -5.87
N VAL A 191 -25.76 -20.51 -7.06
CA VAL A 191 -26.73 -20.23 -8.12
C VAL A 191 -27.38 -21.54 -8.60
N ASN A 192 -26.79 -22.69 -8.25
CA ASN A 192 -27.33 -24.02 -8.51
C ASN A 192 -28.18 -24.60 -7.35
N ALA A 193 -28.28 -23.93 -6.21
CA ALA A 193 -29.19 -24.35 -5.13
C ALA A 193 -30.68 -24.02 -5.41
N CYS A 194 -30.97 -23.34 -6.53
CA CYS A 194 -32.32 -23.03 -7.01
C CYS A 194 -32.72 -23.78 -8.29
N ARG A 195 -32.24 -25.02 -8.48
CA ARG A 195 -32.78 -25.93 -9.51
C ARG A 195 -33.21 -27.26 -8.92
#